data_AF-K7MXP3-F1
#
_entry.id   AF-K7MXP3-F1
#
_cell.length_a   1.000
_cell.length_b   1.000
_cell.length_c   1.000
_cell.angle_alpha   90.00
_cell.angle_beta   90.00
_cell.angle_gamma   90.00
#
_symmetry.space_group_name_H-M   'P 1'
#
loop_
_entity.id
_entity.type
_entity.pdbx_description
1 polymer ?
#
loop_
_entity_poly.entity_id
_entity_poly.type
_entity_poly.pdbx_seq_one_letter_code
_entity_poly.pdbx_strand_id
1 'polypeptide(L)'
;MIIVVLLEFTNYNSMSIFIQVSEFNSKEKFKIFNTNNLWVNLKAVKRLVEADALKMEIIHNPKEVNGVKVLQLETRAGATTRVLDVY
;
A
#
# COMPACT_ATOMS: atom_id res chain seq x y z
N MET A 1 -9.80 -8.96 13.12
CA MET A 1 -11.05 -8.87 12.35
C MET A 1 -10.67 -8.90 10.87
N ILE A 2 -10.71 -10.07 10.23
CA ILE A 2 -10.43 -10.23 8.79
C ILE A 2 -11.80 -10.35 8.10
N ILE A 3 -12.21 -9.31 7.39
CA ILE A 3 -13.38 -9.34 6.51
C ILE A 3 -12.90 -9.86 5.16
N VAL A 4 -13.34 -11.06 4.77
CA VAL A 4 -13.14 -11.60 3.42
C VAL A 4 -14.25 -11.01 2.54
N VAL A 5 -13.92 -10.01 1.73
CA VAL A 5 -14.81 -9.51 0.68
C VAL A 5 -14.45 -10.22 -0.62
N LEU A 6 -15.39 -11.02 -1.13
CA LEU A 6 -15.32 -11.63 -2.47
C LEU A 6 -15.75 -10.56 -3.48
N LEU A 7 -14.84 -10.08 -4.32
CA LEU A 7 -15.15 -9.22 -5.46
C LEU A 7 -14.59 -9.87 -6.72
N GLU A 8 -15.48 -10.28 -7.62
CA GLU A 8 -15.13 -10.70 -8.97
C GLU A 8 -14.73 -9.47 -9.79
N PHE A 9 -13.44 -9.32 -10.08
CA PHE A 9 -12.97 -8.37 -11.09
C PHE A 9 -12.68 -9.12 -12.39
N THR A 10 -13.60 -8.99 -13.35
CA THR A 10 -13.44 -9.44 -14.72
C THR A 10 -12.74 -8.35 -15.55
N ASN A 11 -11.52 -8.66 -16.00
CA ASN A 11 -10.99 -8.36 -17.33
C ASN A 11 -10.85 -6.91 -17.85
N TYR A 12 -10.67 -5.89 -17.00
CA TYR A 12 -10.30 -4.54 -17.46
C TYR A 12 -8.79 -4.26 -17.25
N ASN A 13 -8.10 -3.82 -18.32
CA ASN A 13 -6.82 -3.08 -18.34
C ASN A 13 -5.48 -3.80 -18.54
N SER A 14 -5.39 -4.94 -19.24
CA SER A 14 -4.08 -5.58 -19.52
C SER A 14 -3.04 -4.61 -20.11
N MET A 15 -3.38 -3.84 -21.15
CA MET A 15 -2.43 -2.93 -21.81
C MET A 15 -1.99 -1.74 -20.95
N SER A 16 -2.91 -1.13 -20.18
CA SER A 16 -2.56 -0.03 -19.26
C SER A 16 -1.68 -0.50 -18.11
N ILE A 17 -1.90 -1.72 -17.60
CA ILE A 17 -1.09 -2.32 -16.54
C ILE A 17 0.34 -2.55 -17.05
N PHE A 18 0.53 -3.05 -18.27
CA PHE A 18 1.87 -3.25 -18.84
C PHE A 18 2.68 -1.95 -18.97
N ILE A 19 2.05 -0.86 -19.41
CA ILE A 19 2.70 0.47 -19.50
C ILE A 19 3.08 0.97 -18.11
N GLN A 20 2.16 0.85 -17.13
CA GLN A 20 2.46 1.27 -15.77
C GLN A 20 3.61 0.45 -15.14
N VAL A 21 3.66 -0.86 -15.43
CA VAL A 21 4.74 -1.74 -14.96
C VAL A 21 6.07 -1.39 -15.62
N SER A 22 6.11 -1.10 -16.93
CA SER A 22 7.36 -0.72 -17.61
C SER A 22 7.89 0.63 -17.12
N GLU A 23 7.02 1.61 -16.89
CA GLU A 23 7.40 2.88 -16.28
C GLU A 23 7.88 2.71 -14.84
N PHE A 24 7.18 1.92 -14.03
CA PHE A 24 7.54 1.66 -12.63
C PHE A 24 8.90 0.95 -12.52
N ASN A 25 9.20 0.06 -13.45
CA ASN A 25 10.47 -0.66 -13.51
C ASN A 25 11.63 0.18 -14.09
N SER A 26 11.36 1.40 -14.59
CA SER A 26 12.43 2.27 -15.07
C SER A 26 13.28 2.78 -13.91
N LYS A 27 14.48 2.20 -13.78
CA LYS A 27 15.50 2.64 -12.81
C LYS A 27 15.95 4.08 -13.04
N GLU A 28 15.80 4.59 -14.26
CA GLU A 28 16.09 5.98 -14.61
C GLU A 28 15.06 6.95 -14.02
N LYS A 29 13.78 6.53 -14.01
CA LYS A 29 12.65 7.32 -13.48
C LYS A 29 12.57 7.24 -11.95
N PHE A 30 12.76 6.05 -11.38
CA PHE A 30 12.69 5.82 -9.94
C PHE A 30 14.07 5.42 -9.39
N LYS A 31 14.86 6.43 -9.02
CA LYS A 31 16.22 6.23 -8.47
C LYS A 31 16.24 5.89 -6.97
N ILE A 32 15.18 6.25 -6.26
CA ILE A 32 15.06 6.05 -4.80
C ILE A 32 14.13 4.86 -4.57
N PHE A 33 14.68 3.82 -3.95
CA PHE A 33 13.91 2.67 -3.50
C PHE A 33 13.79 2.72 -1.97
N ASN A 34 12.56 2.62 -1.48
CA ASN A 34 12.30 2.56 -0.04
C ASN A 34 12.89 1.27 0.54
N THR A 35 13.80 1.39 1.50
CA THR A 35 14.43 0.27 2.21
C THR A 35 13.57 -0.29 3.35
N ASN A 36 12.42 0.33 3.62
CA ASN A 36 11.56 0.08 4.79
C ASN A 36 12.24 0.36 6.15
N ASN A 37 13.40 1.02 6.18
CA ASN A 37 14.00 1.52 7.42
C ASN A 37 13.38 2.87 7.77
N LEU A 38 12.43 2.88 8.71
CA LEU A 38 11.73 4.08 9.17
C LEU A 38 12.18 4.47 10.57
N TRP A 39 12.51 5.74 10.75
CA TRP A 39 12.72 6.34 12.07
C TRP A 39 11.49 7.18 12.40
N VAL A 40 10.85 6.91 13.54
CA VAL A 40 9.57 7.53 13.88
C VAL A 40 9.61 8.12 15.29
N ASN A 41 8.96 9.28 15.45
CA ASN A 41 8.73 9.85 16.78
C ASN A 41 7.47 9.22 17.40
N LEU A 42 7.67 8.35 18.40
CA LEU A 42 6.56 7.65 19.06
C LEU A 42 5.54 8.59 19.71
N LYS A 43 5.94 9.78 20.17
CA LYS A 43 4.99 10.78 20.71
C LYS A 43 4.10 11.36 19.61
N ALA A 44 4.66 11.57 18.41
CA ALA A 44 3.89 12.03 17.26
C ALA A 44 2.91 10.96 16.78
N VAL A 45 3.38 9.71 16.66
CA VAL A 45 2.51 8.55 16.32
C VAL A 45 1.37 8.44 17.32
N LYS A 46 1.65 8.53 18.62
CA LYS A 46 0.62 8.47 19.67
C LYS A 46 -0.46 9.54 19.47
N ARG A 47 -0.08 10.82 19.25
CA ARG A 47 -1.04 11.91 18.98
C ARG A 47 -1.91 11.62 17.76
N LEU A 48 -1.32 11.11 16.68
CA LEU A 48 -2.04 10.78 15.45
C LEU A 48 -3.04 9.64 15.66
N VAL A 49 -2.67 8.63 16.45
CA VAL A 49 -3.56 7.52 16.80
C VAL A 49 -4.70 8.00 17.71
N GLU A 50 -4.40 8.79 18.75
CA GLU A 50 -5.40 9.33 19.67
C GLU A 50 -6.38 10.28 18.97
N ALA A 51 -5.93 11.00 17.94
CA ALA A 51 -6.77 11.87 17.12
C ALA A 51 -7.46 11.17 15.94
N ASP A 52 -7.30 9.85 15.77
CA ASP A 52 -7.76 9.08 14.60
C ASP A 52 -7.30 9.70 13.25
N ALA A 53 -6.15 10.38 13.27
CA ALA A 53 -5.58 11.08 12.12
C ALA A 53 -4.61 10.21 11.30
N LEU A 54 -4.27 9.02 11.79
CA LEU A 54 -3.42 8.05 11.10
C LEU A 54 -4.19 7.33 9.98
N LYS A 55 -4.53 8.05 8.91
CA LYS A 55 -5.21 7.49 7.74
C LYS A 55 -4.19 6.91 6.76
N MET A 56 -4.23 5.59 6.59
CA MET A 56 -3.37 4.88 5.63
C MET A 56 -4.19 4.42 4.42
N GLU A 57 -3.60 4.52 3.24
CA GLU A 57 -4.20 4.00 2.02
C GLU A 57 -4.29 2.46 2.09
N ILE A 58 -5.47 1.93 1.80
CA ILE A 58 -5.69 0.49 1.68
C ILE A 58 -5.21 0.03 0.32
N ILE A 59 -4.28 -0.91 0.32
CA ILE A 59 -3.75 -1.55 -0.86
C ILE A 59 -4.49 -2.87 -1.05
N HIS A 60 -5.16 -2.99 -2.18
CA HIS A 60 -5.86 -4.19 -2.60
C HIS A 60 -4.85 -5.14 -3.26
N ASN A 61 -4.57 -6.27 -2.62
CA ASN A 61 -3.68 -7.31 -3.13
C ASN A 61 -4.48 -8.58 -3.47
N PRO A 62 -4.88 -8.77 -4.75
CA PRO A 62 -5.57 -9.99 -5.18
C PRO A 62 -4.67 -11.21 -4.97
N LYS A 63 -5.21 -12.25 -4.32
CA LYS A 63 -4.53 -13.52 -4.10
C LYS A 63 -5.46 -14.69 -4.40
N GLU A 64 -4.89 -15.89 -4.45
CA GLU A 64 -5.63 -17.14 -4.54
C GLU A 64 -5.22 -18.03 -3.37
N VAL A 65 -6.21 -18.56 -2.64
CA VAL A 65 -6.00 -19.49 -1.53
C VAL A 65 -6.88 -20.70 -1.78
N ASN A 66 -6.27 -21.86 -1.98
CA ASN A 66 -6.98 -23.12 -2.25
C ASN A 66 -7.98 -23.04 -3.42
N GLY A 67 -7.59 -22.39 -4.53
CA GLY A 67 -8.45 -22.20 -5.71
C GLY A 67 -9.49 -21.08 -5.58
N VAL A 68 -9.61 -20.46 -4.41
CA VAL A 68 -10.55 -19.35 -4.16
C VAL A 68 -9.81 -18.02 -4.30
N LYS A 69 -10.31 -17.15 -5.18
CA LYS A 69 -9.81 -15.78 -5.28
C LYS A 69 -10.23 -14.98 -4.07
N VAL A 70 -9.27 -14.34 -3.43
CA VAL A 70 -9.46 -13.49 -2.24
C VAL A 70 -8.78 -12.14 -2.44
N LEU A 71 -9.30 -11.11 -1.79
CA LEU A 71 -8.67 -9.81 -1.75
C LEU A 71 -7.98 -9.60 -0.41
N GLN A 72 -6.66 -9.58 -0.39
CA GLN A 72 -5.89 -9.24 0.79
C GLN A 72 -5.76 -7.72 0.89
N LEU A 73 -6.31 -7.13 1.95
CA LEU A 73 -6.17 -5.69 2.21
C LEU A 73 -4.91 -5.45 3.04
N GLU A 74 -4.01 -4.62 2.52
CA GLU A 74 -2.74 -4.26 3.14
C GLU A 74 -2.65 -2.76 3.37
N THR A 75 -1.76 -2.34 4.27
CA THR A 75 -1.34 -0.94 4.39
C THR A 75 0.18 -0.89 4.34
N ARG A 76 0.76 0.16 3.75
CA ARG A 76 2.21 0.37 3.75
C ARG A 76 2.59 1.36 4.83
N ALA A 77 3.42 0.95 5.79
CA ALA A 77 3.96 1.85 6.81
C ALA A 77 4.72 3.05 6.21
N GLY A 78 5.37 2.85 5.05
CA GLY A 78 6.04 3.93 4.32
C GLY A 78 5.10 4.97 3.73
N ALA A 79 3.80 4.68 3.55
CA ALA A 79 2.82 5.68 3.13
C ALA A 79 2.52 6.70 4.24
N THR A 80 2.84 6.33 5.49
CA THR A 80 2.67 7.18 6.66
C THR A 80 3.68 8.34 6.70
N THR A 81 4.71 8.38 5.85
CA THR A 81 5.60 9.55 5.73
C THR A 81 4.89 10.83 5.34
N ARG A 82 3.68 10.75 4.76
CA ARG A 82 2.84 11.94 4.49
C ARG A 82 2.14 12.49 5.74
N VAL A 83 1.97 11.65 6.77
CA VAL A 83 1.19 11.97 7.98
C VAL A 83 2.11 12.17 9.18
N LEU A 84 3.22 11.45 9.21
CA LEU A 84 4.30 11.66 10.16
C LEU A 84 5.16 12.78 9.59
N ASP A 85 5.12 13.97 10.18
CA ASP A 85 6.15 14.98 9.99
C ASP A 85 7.48 14.36 10.43
N VAL A 86 8.16 13.70 9.50
CA VAL A 86 9.48 13.12 9.72
C VAL A 86 10.44 14.30 9.66
N TYR A 87 11.08 14.60 10.79
CA TYR A 87 12.22 15.51 10.83
C TYR A 87 13.37 14.99 9.97
#